data_AF-A0A2Z5N560-F1
#
_entry.id   AF-A0A2Z5N560-F1
#
_cell.length_a   1.000
_cell.length_b   1.000
_cell.length_c   1.000
_cell.angle_alpha   90.00
_cell.angle_beta   90.00
_cell.angle_gamma   90.00
#
_symmetry.space_group_name_H-M   'P 1'
#
loop_
_entity.id
_entity.type
_entity.pdbx_description
1 polymer ?
#
loop_
_entity_poly.entity_id
_entity_poly.type
_entity_poly.pdbx_seq_one_letter_code
_entity_poly.pdbx_strand_id
1 'polypeptide(L)'
;MPSIVAAPANLPPSPVPAETRMVHDVATLKPSDYRSADGSSWVISTITPAKDSGANVTGESYFDTAKGKTVPVPDARRRYANRGTWQVVASSSPSVPATGRYDWLTLAWLPINRRPLPQTPEHLYSPFIRGGTIVYRWNPAAEGGEQFGAVRMIFPEWTQQVADALRSAPPSLPDGTSATPPALDRLKTDRNPMTAVLDFGDALREEPVERIVARLPGLLQANDLHELSAIVFLCLSESRAEDRPRFAEAINGSIAATDDSARLLAIAYGAFAAGRSRPYPFNDAGQTARINDVFGALKRRTSALNVPVAEGSPWYEFFTAYRLGGAASGNGP
;
A
#
# COMPACT_ATOMS: atom_id res chain seq x y z
N MET A 1 4.87 20.07 0.79
CA MET A 1 3.90 19.06 0.30
C MET A 1 2.60 19.25 1.05
N PRO A 2 1.42 19.21 0.40
CA PRO A 2 0.15 19.26 1.11
C PRO A 2 0.03 18.05 2.04
N SER A 3 -0.30 18.30 3.30
CA SER A 3 -0.57 17.27 4.30
C SER A 3 -1.96 16.70 4.05
N ILE A 4 -2.10 15.37 3.99
CA ILE A 4 -3.40 14.68 3.83
C ILE A 4 -4.30 14.84 5.06
N VAL A 5 -3.74 15.29 6.19
CA VAL A 5 -4.50 15.64 7.41
C VAL A 5 -5.33 16.93 7.23
N ALA A 6 -5.16 17.66 6.11
CA ALA A 6 -5.80 18.95 5.87
C ALA A 6 -6.67 19.00 4.60
N ALA A 7 -7.19 17.86 4.11
CA ALA A 7 -8.20 17.90 3.05
C ALA A 7 -9.53 18.44 3.63
N PRO A 8 -10.18 19.43 2.99
CA PRO A 8 -11.49 19.91 3.41
C PRO A 8 -12.51 18.77 3.40
N ALA A 9 -13.36 18.70 4.42
CA ALA A 9 -14.39 17.65 4.59
C ALA A 9 -15.45 17.57 3.47
N ASN A 10 -15.41 18.49 2.49
CA ASN A 10 -16.46 18.68 1.49
C ASN A 10 -16.10 18.20 0.08
N LEU A 11 -14.89 17.68 -0.15
CA LEU A 11 -14.55 16.99 -1.40
C LEU A 11 -14.60 15.48 -1.18
N PRO A 12 -15.15 14.68 -2.12
CA PRO A 12 -15.03 13.22 -2.02
C PRO A 12 -13.55 12.86 -1.90
N PRO A 13 -13.17 11.97 -0.98
CA PRO A 13 -11.78 11.60 -0.80
C PRO A 13 -11.24 11.03 -2.09
N SER A 14 -10.12 11.57 -2.57
CA SER A 14 -9.40 11.03 -3.72
C SER A 14 -9.17 9.52 -3.55
N PRO A 15 -9.39 8.72 -4.61
CA PRO A 15 -9.05 7.31 -4.58
C PRO A 15 -7.54 7.08 -4.58
N VAL A 16 -6.74 8.05 -5.03
CA VAL A 16 -5.29 7.87 -5.23
C VAL A 16 -4.57 7.48 -3.94
N PRO A 17 -4.70 8.19 -2.80
CA PRO A 17 -4.05 7.77 -1.57
C PRO A 17 -4.44 6.36 -1.07
N ALA A 18 -5.72 5.97 -1.23
CA ALA A 18 -6.21 4.66 -0.82
C ALA A 18 -5.61 3.54 -1.68
N GLU A 19 -5.71 3.67 -3.01
CA GLU A 19 -5.15 2.73 -3.97
C GLU A 19 -3.65 2.58 -3.79
N THR A 20 -2.94 3.70 -3.64
CA THR A 20 -1.49 3.71 -3.41
C THR A 20 -1.12 2.96 -2.14
N ARG A 21 -1.92 3.10 -1.08
CA ARG A 21 -1.72 2.39 0.19
C ARG A 21 -1.94 0.89 0.02
N MET A 22 -3.00 0.48 -0.67
CA MET A 22 -3.29 -0.93 -0.95
C MET A 22 -2.20 -1.58 -1.81
N VAL A 23 -1.76 -0.93 -2.89
CA VAL A 23 -0.66 -1.41 -3.74
C VAL A 23 0.61 -1.66 -2.93
N HIS A 24 1.03 -0.67 -2.13
CA HIS A 24 2.19 -0.81 -1.26
C HIS A 24 2.03 -1.98 -0.29
N ASP A 25 0.90 -2.05 0.40
CA ASP A 25 0.70 -2.99 1.50
C ASP A 25 0.57 -4.44 1.02
N VAL A 26 -0.09 -4.65 -0.11
CA VAL A 26 -0.18 -5.95 -0.78
C VAL A 26 1.18 -6.38 -1.32
N ALA A 27 1.91 -5.49 -2.00
CA ALA A 27 3.22 -5.82 -2.55
C ALA A 27 4.28 -6.12 -1.48
N THR A 28 4.16 -5.50 -0.30
CA THR A 28 5.09 -5.69 0.83
C THR A 28 4.56 -6.65 1.90
N LEU A 29 3.45 -7.34 1.63
CA LEU A 29 2.87 -8.32 2.54
C LEU A 29 3.82 -9.51 2.70
N LYS A 30 4.13 -9.87 3.95
CA LYS A 30 4.89 -11.08 4.27
C LYS A 30 4.00 -12.05 5.04
N PRO A 31 3.72 -13.26 4.52
CA PRO A 31 2.89 -14.22 5.23
C PRO A 31 3.40 -14.57 6.63
N SER A 32 4.72 -14.49 6.86
CA SER A 32 5.34 -14.69 8.17
C SER A 32 4.85 -13.73 9.25
N ASP A 33 4.44 -12.51 8.89
CA ASP A 33 4.03 -11.48 9.85
C ASP A 33 2.70 -11.83 10.53
N TYR A 34 1.94 -12.75 9.93
CA TYR A 34 0.61 -13.18 10.40
C TYR A 34 0.59 -14.60 10.93
N ARG A 35 1.76 -15.17 11.20
CA ARG A 35 1.91 -16.43 11.90
C ARG A 35 2.30 -16.15 13.34
N SER A 36 1.73 -16.92 14.25
CA SER A 36 2.16 -16.94 15.63
C SER A 36 2.22 -18.36 16.16
N ALA A 37 3.22 -18.64 16.99
CA ALA A 37 3.34 -19.91 17.71
C ALA A 37 2.23 -20.09 18.76
N ASP A 38 1.62 -18.99 19.23
CA ASP A 38 0.55 -18.98 20.23
C ASP A 38 -0.87 -19.07 19.64
N GLY A 39 -1.01 -19.27 18.33
CA GLY A 39 -2.30 -19.37 17.65
C GLY A 39 -2.95 -18.03 17.28
N SER A 40 -2.31 -16.90 17.57
CA SER A 40 -2.75 -15.57 17.11
C SER A 40 -2.59 -15.46 15.60
N SER A 41 -3.69 -15.62 14.89
CA SER A 41 -3.69 -15.81 13.44
C SER A 41 -4.12 -14.52 12.69
N TRP A 42 -4.13 -14.57 11.36
CA TRP A 42 -4.59 -13.45 10.52
C TRP A 42 -6.10 -13.22 10.61
N VAL A 43 -6.49 -11.96 10.54
CA VAL A 43 -7.88 -11.51 10.39
C VAL A 43 -7.94 -10.50 9.26
N ILE A 44 -8.97 -10.62 8.44
CA ILE A 44 -9.34 -9.62 7.44
C ILE A 44 -10.63 -8.95 7.91
N SER A 45 -10.61 -7.64 8.04
CA SER A 45 -11.77 -6.85 8.48
C SER A 45 -11.98 -5.62 7.61
N THR A 46 -13.23 -5.25 7.43
CA THR A 46 -13.61 -3.93 6.92
C THR A 46 -13.65 -2.94 8.08
N ILE A 47 -12.95 -1.81 7.93
CA ILE A 47 -12.90 -0.72 8.90
C ILE A 47 -13.86 0.38 8.48
N THR A 48 -14.75 0.75 9.41
CA THR A 48 -15.69 1.86 9.26
C THR A 48 -15.40 2.92 10.33
N PRO A 49 -14.69 4.00 9.98
CA PRO A 49 -14.41 5.09 10.92
C PRO A 49 -15.68 5.81 11.36
N ALA A 50 -15.68 6.26 12.61
CA ALA A 50 -16.66 7.25 13.06
C ALA A 50 -16.38 8.61 12.40
N LYS A 51 -17.40 9.47 12.34
CA LYS A 51 -17.33 10.78 11.68
C LYS A 51 -16.22 11.69 12.23
N ASP A 52 -15.88 11.52 13.50
CA ASP A 52 -14.86 12.28 14.23
C ASP A 52 -13.52 11.54 14.34
N SER A 53 -13.33 10.42 13.62
CA SER A 53 -12.00 9.82 13.49
C SER A 53 -11.04 10.78 12.76
N GLY A 54 -9.83 10.92 13.28
CA GLY A 54 -8.86 11.92 12.86
C GLY A 54 -9.08 13.31 13.46
N ALA A 55 -10.15 13.55 14.24
CA ALA A 55 -10.37 14.84 14.90
C ALA A 55 -9.36 15.07 16.04
N ASN A 56 -8.90 16.32 16.18
CA ASN A 56 -8.03 16.70 17.28
C ASN A 56 -8.76 16.57 18.62
N VAL A 57 -8.09 15.98 19.60
CA VAL A 57 -8.54 15.90 20.98
C VAL A 57 -7.75 16.90 21.81
N THR A 58 -8.47 17.75 22.55
CA THR A 58 -7.92 18.80 23.41
C THR A 58 -8.45 18.65 24.83
N GLY A 59 -7.61 18.93 25.84
CA GLY A 59 -7.98 18.84 27.25
C GLY A 59 -7.24 17.71 27.98
N GLU A 60 -7.53 17.55 29.27
CA GLU A 60 -6.84 16.61 30.17
C GLU A 60 -7.47 15.21 30.16
N SER A 61 -8.67 15.06 29.60
CA SER A 61 -9.39 13.78 29.51
C SER A 61 -10.19 13.66 28.21
N TYR A 62 -10.48 12.43 27.79
CA TYR A 62 -11.37 12.15 26.67
C TYR A 62 -12.24 10.91 26.96
N PHE A 63 -13.41 10.84 26.32
CA PHE A 63 -14.28 9.67 26.43
C PHE A 63 -13.88 8.61 25.40
N ASP A 64 -13.40 7.46 25.90
CA ASP A 64 -13.06 6.28 25.12
C ASP A 64 -14.33 5.47 24.87
N THR A 65 -14.80 5.50 23.62
CA THR A 65 -16.07 4.87 23.20
C THR A 65 -15.99 3.35 23.11
N ALA A 66 -14.79 2.79 23.00
CA ALA A 66 -14.58 1.34 23.00
C ALA A 66 -14.62 0.79 24.44
N LYS A 67 -14.06 1.53 25.41
CA LYS A 67 -14.08 1.16 26.84
C LYS A 67 -15.31 1.68 27.59
N GLY A 68 -16.08 2.60 27.00
CA GLY A 68 -17.26 3.20 27.62
C GLY A 68 -16.96 4.06 28.85
N LYS A 69 -15.78 4.68 28.92
CA LYS A 69 -15.32 5.45 30.08
C LYS A 69 -14.45 6.64 29.71
N THR A 70 -14.39 7.63 30.58
CA THR A 70 -13.44 8.75 30.47
C THR A 70 -12.05 8.29 30.91
N VAL A 71 -11.03 8.60 30.11
CA VAL A 71 -9.62 8.27 30.41
C VAL A 71 -8.76 9.54 30.33
N PRO A 72 -7.65 9.62 31.07
CA PRO A 72 -6.74 10.75 30.99
C PRO A 72 -6.09 10.83 29.60
N VAL A 73 -5.85 12.05 29.13
CA VAL A 73 -5.03 12.29 27.94
C VAL A 73 -3.56 12.24 28.40
N PRO A 74 -2.76 11.23 28.00
CA PRO A 74 -1.46 10.97 28.65
C PRO A 74 -0.37 12.04 28.43
N ASP A 75 -0.63 13.06 27.61
CA ASP A 75 0.32 14.15 27.31
C ASP A 75 -0.45 15.39 26.81
N ALA A 76 0.01 16.60 27.15
CA ALA A 76 -0.56 17.87 26.69
C ALA A 76 -0.34 18.16 25.19
N ARG A 77 0.32 17.24 24.47
CA ARG A 77 0.54 17.32 23.02
C ARG A 77 -0.76 17.13 22.24
N ARG A 78 -0.82 17.74 21.06
CA ARG A 78 -1.91 17.52 20.10
C ARG A 78 -2.03 16.03 19.79
N ARG A 79 -3.22 15.47 19.98
CA ARG A 79 -3.58 14.09 19.64
C ARG A 79 -4.78 14.12 18.72
N TYR A 80 -4.95 13.06 17.95
CA TYR A 80 -6.19 12.81 17.23
C TYR A 80 -6.77 11.46 17.65
N ALA A 81 -8.09 11.37 17.65
CA ALA A 81 -8.80 10.13 17.95
C ALA A 81 -8.83 9.22 16.72
N ASN A 82 -8.55 7.94 16.89
CA ASN A 82 -8.89 6.90 15.92
C ASN A 82 -10.09 6.16 16.51
N ARG A 83 -11.23 6.26 15.86
CA ARG A 83 -12.47 5.68 16.38
C ARG A 83 -13.37 5.17 15.29
N GLY A 84 -14.09 4.10 15.58
CA GLY A 84 -15.00 3.47 14.63
C GLY A 84 -15.32 2.03 14.99
N THR A 85 -15.68 1.29 13.95
CA THR A 85 -16.03 -0.13 14.03
C THR A 85 -15.24 -0.94 13.03
N TRP A 86 -15.10 -2.22 13.33
CA TRP A 86 -14.54 -3.21 12.42
C TRP A 86 -15.50 -4.40 12.31
N GLN A 87 -15.56 -4.99 11.12
CA GLN A 87 -16.34 -6.19 10.83
C GLN A 87 -15.43 -7.21 10.15
N VAL A 88 -15.36 -8.41 10.71
CA VAL A 88 -14.58 -9.52 10.14
C VAL A 88 -15.24 -9.98 8.85
N VAL A 89 -14.43 -10.10 7.81
CA VAL A 89 -14.83 -10.69 6.51
C VAL A 89 -14.16 -12.04 6.29
N ALA A 90 -12.98 -12.27 6.86
CA ALA A 90 -12.34 -13.58 6.89
C ALA A 90 -11.40 -13.69 8.10
N SER A 91 -11.24 -14.89 8.64
CA SER A 91 -10.26 -15.15 9.70
C SER A 91 -9.75 -16.57 9.61
N SER A 92 -8.57 -16.79 10.17
CA SER A 92 -8.00 -18.12 10.40
C SER A 92 -8.48 -18.77 11.70
N SER A 93 -9.21 -18.04 12.55
CA SER A 93 -9.79 -18.59 13.79
C SER A 93 -11.25 -18.15 13.99
N PRO A 94 -12.16 -19.07 14.37
CA PRO A 94 -13.53 -18.72 14.73
C PRO A 94 -13.63 -18.00 16.09
N SER A 95 -12.54 -17.92 16.87
CA SER A 95 -12.53 -17.22 18.16
C SER A 95 -12.52 -15.70 18.04
N VAL A 96 -12.30 -15.17 16.84
CA VAL A 96 -12.30 -13.73 16.59
C VAL A 96 -13.76 -13.24 16.57
N PRO A 97 -14.13 -12.21 17.35
CA PRO A 97 -15.48 -11.65 17.31
C PRO A 97 -15.85 -11.20 15.90
N ALA A 98 -17.11 -11.40 15.47
CA ALA A 98 -17.53 -11.01 14.12
C ALA A 98 -17.45 -9.49 13.87
N THR A 99 -17.56 -8.69 14.94
CA THR A 99 -17.48 -7.23 14.89
C THR A 99 -16.89 -6.69 16.19
N GLY A 100 -16.38 -5.46 16.14
CA GLY A 100 -16.02 -4.72 17.34
C GLY A 100 -15.93 -3.22 17.13
N ARG A 101 -15.61 -2.51 18.20
CA ARG A 101 -15.33 -1.08 18.23
C ARG A 101 -13.85 -0.84 18.49
N TYR A 102 -13.34 0.26 17.98
CA TYR A 102 -12.01 0.73 18.34
C TYR A 102 -12.06 2.20 18.74
N ASP A 103 -11.24 2.56 19.72
CA ASP A 103 -11.00 3.93 20.15
C ASP A 103 -9.60 4.01 20.76
N TRP A 104 -8.76 4.89 20.23
CA TRP A 104 -7.50 5.25 20.88
C TRP A 104 -7.01 6.61 20.39
N LEU A 105 -6.10 7.22 21.16
CA LEU A 105 -5.45 8.45 20.75
C LEU A 105 -4.09 8.18 20.11
N THR A 106 -3.87 8.72 18.92
CA THR A 106 -2.53 8.79 18.33
C THR A 106 -1.96 10.19 18.52
N LEU A 107 -0.66 10.27 18.81
CA LEU A 107 0.06 11.54 18.85
C LEU A 107 0.03 12.17 17.46
N ALA A 108 -0.46 13.41 17.36
CA ALA A 108 -0.31 14.16 16.13
C ALA A 108 1.18 14.42 15.91
N TRP A 109 1.70 14.08 14.73
CA TRP A 109 3.09 14.38 14.40
C TRP A 109 3.31 15.89 14.47
N LEU A 110 4.13 16.30 15.42
CA LEU A 110 4.49 17.70 15.59
C LEU A 110 5.67 18.00 14.65
N PRO A 111 5.60 19.04 13.80
CA PRO A 111 6.72 19.49 12.97
C PRO A 111 7.80 20.21 13.80
N ILE A 112 8.05 19.77 15.04
CA ILE A 112 8.91 20.44 16.03
C ILE A 112 10.36 20.60 15.56
N ASN A 113 10.82 19.82 14.59
CA ASN A 113 12.23 19.83 14.16
C ASN A 113 12.48 20.20 12.69
N ARG A 114 11.48 20.74 11.95
CA ARG A 114 11.57 20.92 10.47
C ARG A 114 12.00 19.65 9.72
N ARG A 115 11.96 18.47 10.37
CA ARG A 115 12.27 17.18 9.76
C ARG A 115 11.10 16.85 8.83
N PRO A 116 11.35 16.32 7.62
CA PRO A 116 10.28 15.80 6.79
C PRO A 116 9.47 14.81 7.61
N LEU A 117 8.14 14.90 7.56
CA LEU A 117 7.28 13.83 8.07
C LEU A 117 7.77 12.51 7.45
N PRO A 118 7.91 11.43 8.24
CA PRO A 118 8.13 10.11 7.68
C PRO A 118 7.07 9.86 6.62
N GLN A 119 7.45 9.55 5.38
CA GLN A 119 6.48 9.14 4.36
C GLN A 119 6.15 7.67 4.55
N THR A 120 5.64 7.31 5.73
CA THR A 120 5.09 5.98 5.92
C THR A 120 3.75 5.89 5.21
N PRO A 121 3.34 4.69 4.78
CA PRO A 121 2.03 4.46 4.20
C PRO A 121 0.89 4.99 5.08
N GLU A 122 1.04 4.99 6.42
CA GLU A 122 0.04 5.49 7.37
C GLU A 122 -0.19 7.00 7.27
N HIS A 123 0.84 7.76 6.93
CA HIS A 123 0.73 9.19 6.67
C HIS A 123 0.07 9.49 5.32
N LEU A 124 0.13 8.54 4.38
CA LEU A 124 -0.55 8.65 3.09
C LEU A 124 -2.04 8.37 3.23
N TYR A 125 -2.37 7.27 3.91
CA TYR A 125 -3.74 6.85 4.13
C TYR A 125 -3.80 5.95 5.37
N SER A 126 -4.69 6.30 6.30
CA SER A 126 -4.97 5.51 7.49
C SER A 126 -6.36 4.87 7.36
N PRO A 127 -6.47 3.53 7.41
CA PRO A 127 -7.77 2.86 7.36
C PRO A 127 -8.62 3.18 8.60
N PHE A 128 -8.01 3.54 9.72
CA PHE A 128 -8.74 3.88 10.95
C PHE A 128 -9.35 5.29 10.93
N ILE A 129 -8.90 6.16 10.02
CA ILE A 129 -9.44 7.51 9.79
C ILE A 129 -10.35 7.52 8.56
N ARG A 130 -10.00 6.78 7.50
CA ARG A 130 -10.64 6.89 6.18
C ARG A 130 -11.37 5.63 5.72
N GLY A 131 -11.22 4.52 6.43
CA GLY A 131 -11.88 3.25 6.16
C GLY A 131 -11.10 2.35 5.21
N GLY A 132 -11.70 1.22 4.85
CA GLY A 132 -11.12 0.26 3.91
C GLY A 132 -10.98 -1.14 4.50
N THR A 133 -10.45 -2.08 3.71
CA THR A 133 -10.27 -3.47 4.11
C THR A 133 -8.82 -3.71 4.51
N ILE A 134 -8.61 -4.27 5.71
CA ILE A 134 -7.29 -4.57 6.24
C ILE A 134 -7.14 -6.04 6.53
N VAL A 135 -5.91 -6.54 6.39
CA VAL A 135 -5.43 -7.75 7.04
C VAL A 135 -4.51 -7.37 8.20
N TYR A 136 -4.61 -8.10 9.30
CA TYR A 136 -3.84 -7.85 10.51
C TYR A 136 -3.66 -9.14 11.32
N ARG A 137 -2.65 -9.16 12.16
CA ARG A 137 -2.48 -10.18 13.21
C ARG A 137 -3.30 -9.76 14.42
N TRP A 138 -4.27 -10.58 14.80
CA TRP A 138 -5.14 -10.28 15.93
C TRP A 138 -4.41 -10.45 17.26
N ASN A 139 -4.43 -9.42 18.10
CA ASN A 139 -3.87 -9.46 19.45
C ASN A 139 -4.92 -9.03 20.49
N PRO A 140 -5.75 -9.96 20.99
CA PRO A 140 -6.86 -9.62 21.89
C PRO A 140 -6.40 -9.12 23.27
N ALA A 141 -5.14 -9.35 23.65
CA ALA A 141 -4.60 -8.90 24.92
C ALA A 141 -4.05 -7.46 24.87
N ALA A 142 -3.84 -6.90 23.68
CA ALA A 142 -3.35 -5.55 23.49
C ALA A 142 -4.47 -4.51 23.54
N GLU A 143 -4.14 -3.28 23.93
CA GLU A 143 -5.08 -2.17 23.98
C GLU A 143 -4.91 -1.21 22.78
N GLY A 144 -5.99 -0.50 22.44
CA GLY A 144 -5.94 0.58 21.44
C GLY A 144 -5.59 0.07 20.04
N GLY A 145 -4.69 0.77 19.34
CA GLY A 145 -4.25 0.38 18.00
C GLY A 145 -3.45 -0.92 17.98
N GLU A 146 -2.80 -1.30 19.08
CA GLU A 146 -1.91 -2.48 19.16
C GLU A 146 -2.67 -3.81 19.08
N GLN A 147 -4.01 -3.79 19.26
CA GLN A 147 -4.84 -4.97 18.98
C GLN A 147 -4.82 -5.37 17.49
N PHE A 148 -4.51 -4.42 16.61
CA PHE A 148 -4.32 -4.62 15.18
C PHE A 148 -2.82 -4.71 14.87
N GLY A 149 -2.22 -5.91 15.03
CA GLY A 149 -0.81 -6.13 14.72
C GLY A 149 -0.57 -6.20 13.21
N ALA A 150 0.60 -5.73 12.74
CA ALA A 150 1.04 -5.88 11.34
C ALA A 150 -0.03 -5.46 10.30
N VAL A 151 -0.69 -4.32 10.49
CA VAL A 151 -1.77 -3.86 9.61
C VAL A 151 -1.29 -3.64 8.17
N ARG A 152 -2.02 -4.25 7.23
CA ARG A 152 -1.90 -4.01 5.79
C ARG A 152 -3.28 -3.78 5.19
N MET A 153 -3.44 -2.72 4.40
CA MET A 153 -4.62 -2.58 3.55
C MET A 153 -4.53 -3.52 2.37
N ILE A 154 -5.67 -4.10 1.99
CA ILE A 154 -5.80 -4.97 0.83
C ILE A 154 -6.91 -4.45 -0.08
N PHE A 155 -6.84 -4.81 -1.36
CA PHE A 155 -7.97 -4.61 -2.27
C PHE A 155 -9.17 -5.39 -1.73
N PRO A 156 -10.36 -4.77 -1.54
CA PRO A 156 -11.54 -5.46 -1.04
C PRO A 156 -11.87 -6.74 -1.84
N GLU A 157 -11.66 -6.70 -3.15
CA GLU A 157 -11.88 -7.78 -4.12
C GLU A 157 -10.91 -8.96 -3.89
N TRP A 158 -9.80 -8.73 -3.20
CA TRP A 158 -8.75 -9.72 -2.91
C TRP A 158 -8.91 -10.39 -1.55
N THR A 159 -10.03 -10.19 -0.84
CA THR A 159 -10.24 -10.78 0.49
C THR A 159 -9.99 -12.29 0.51
N GLN A 160 -10.55 -13.03 -0.46
CA GLN A 160 -10.39 -14.48 -0.53
C GLN A 160 -8.97 -14.87 -0.96
N GLN A 161 -8.42 -14.15 -1.94
CA GLN A 161 -7.07 -14.33 -2.50
C GLN A 161 -6.00 -14.19 -1.41
N VAL A 162 -6.12 -13.16 -0.58
CA VAL A 162 -5.22 -12.94 0.57
C VAL A 162 -5.40 -14.02 1.63
N ALA A 163 -6.64 -14.38 1.97
CA ALA A 163 -6.91 -15.46 2.93
C ALA A 163 -6.30 -16.79 2.48
N ASP A 164 -6.43 -17.14 1.20
CA ASP A 164 -5.91 -18.38 0.62
C ASP A 164 -4.38 -18.38 0.55
N ALA A 165 -3.77 -17.24 0.18
CA ALA A 165 -2.32 -17.09 0.19
C ALA A 165 -1.74 -17.24 1.61
N LEU A 166 -2.37 -16.63 2.61
CA LEU A 166 -1.96 -16.75 4.01
C LEU A 166 -2.14 -18.17 4.57
N ARG A 167 -3.20 -18.88 4.16
CA ARG A 167 -3.46 -20.27 4.57
C ARG A 167 -2.47 -21.25 3.92
N SER A 168 -2.10 -21.01 2.66
CA SER A 168 -1.27 -21.92 1.86
C SER A 168 0.23 -21.68 2.03
N ALA A 169 0.64 -20.56 2.62
CA ALA A 169 2.04 -20.24 2.77
C ALA A 169 2.75 -21.34 3.61
N PRO A 170 3.90 -21.86 3.17
CA PRO A 170 4.61 -22.95 3.85
C PRO A 170 5.25 -22.47 5.17
N PRO A 171 5.30 -23.30 6.23
CA PRO A 171 5.97 -22.94 7.47
C PRO A 171 7.43 -22.55 7.20
N SER A 172 7.92 -21.52 7.88
CA SER A 172 9.32 -21.11 7.78
C SER A 172 10.20 -22.22 8.39
N LEU A 173 10.67 -23.14 7.56
CA LEU A 173 11.54 -24.23 8.00
C LEU A 173 12.98 -23.71 8.12
N PRO A 174 13.72 -24.04 9.20
CA PRO A 174 15.12 -23.61 9.37
C PRO A 174 16.08 -24.22 8.36
N ASP A 175 15.70 -25.33 7.71
CA ASP A 175 16.56 -26.08 6.82
C ASP A 175 16.09 -25.97 5.37
N GLY A 176 16.86 -25.20 4.59
CA GLY A 176 16.61 -24.82 3.20
C GLY A 176 16.81 -25.95 2.19
N THR A 177 16.02 -27.00 2.29
CA THR A 177 15.88 -28.00 1.21
C THR A 177 14.40 -28.30 0.93
N SER A 178 13.66 -27.27 0.51
CA SER A 178 12.42 -27.50 -0.22
C SER A 178 12.76 -27.55 -1.71
N ALA A 179 12.39 -28.65 -2.38
CA ALA A 179 12.42 -28.77 -3.84
C ALA A 179 11.30 -27.93 -4.50
N THR A 180 11.16 -26.68 -4.06
CA THR A 180 10.18 -25.76 -4.61
C THR A 180 10.65 -25.32 -5.99
N PRO A 181 9.81 -25.37 -7.04
CA PRO A 181 10.16 -24.81 -8.34
C PRO A 181 10.59 -23.33 -8.23
N PRO A 182 11.45 -22.83 -9.14
CA PRO A 182 11.81 -21.41 -9.19
C PRO A 182 10.57 -20.51 -9.17
N ALA A 183 10.67 -19.36 -8.51
CA ALA A 183 9.52 -18.51 -8.24
C ALA A 183 8.81 -18.02 -9.51
N LEU A 184 9.56 -17.68 -10.57
CA LEU A 184 9.01 -17.34 -11.89
C LEU A 184 8.24 -18.49 -12.55
N ASP A 185 8.61 -19.74 -12.26
CA ASP A 185 7.90 -20.90 -12.81
C ASP A 185 6.59 -21.16 -12.05
N ARG A 186 6.55 -20.84 -10.74
CA ARG A 186 5.33 -20.93 -9.93
C ARG A 186 4.22 -19.98 -10.40
N LEU A 187 4.58 -18.79 -10.89
CA LEU A 187 3.66 -17.79 -11.45
C LEU A 187 2.70 -18.33 -12.53
N LYS A 188 3.05 -19.42 -13.21
CA LYS A 188 2.20 -20.02 -14.26
C LYS A 188 1.14 -20.97 -13.73
N THR A 189 1.27 -21.39 -12.48
CA THR A 189 0.54 -22.55 -11.94
C THR A 189 -0.62 -22.12 -11.06
N ASP A 190 -0.47 -21.02 -10.34
CA ASP A 190 -1.52 -20.45 -9.48
C ASP A 190 -2.24 -19.29 -10.21
N ARG A 191 -3.57 -19.26 -10.11
CA ARG A 191 -4.40 -18.16 -10.62
C ARG A 191 -4.72 -17.11 -9.56
N ASN A 192 -4.24 -17.29 -8.33
CA ASN A 192 -4.40 -16.34 -7.25
C ASN A 192 -3.43 -15.15 -7.45
N PRO A 193 -3.93 -13.93 -7.71
CA PRO A 193 -3.06 -12.77 -7.94
C PRO A 193 -2.22 -12.40 -6.71
N MET A 194 -2.68 -12.69 -5.49
CA MET A 194 -1.87 -12.48 -4.29
C MET A 194 -0.66 -13.43 -4.24
N THR A 195 -0.86 -14.71 -4.57
CA THR A 195 0.27 -15.66 -4.67
C THR A 195 1.24 -15.23 -5.77
N ALA A 196 0.73 -14.77 -6.91
CA ALA A 196 1.56 -14.27 -8.00
C ALA A 196 2.43 -13.06 -7.56
N VAL A 197 1.86 -12.12 -6.79
CA VAL A 197 2.62 -11.00 -6.23
C VAL A 197 3.72 -11.48 -5.27
N LEU A 198 3.44 -12.46 -4.40
CA LEU A 198 4.44 -13.03 -3.49
C LEU A 198 5.57 -13.73 -4.24
N ASP A 199 5.22 -14.60 -5.19
CA ASP A 199 6.18 -15.34 -6.02
C ASP A 199 7.03 -14.39 -6.87
N PHE A 200 6.45 -13.32 -7.42
CA PHE A 200 7.22 -12.32 -8.14
C PHE A 200 8.18 -11.56 -7.21
N GLY A 201 7.77 -11.27 -5.98
CA GLY A 201 8.63 -10.70 -4.94
C GLY A 201 9.81 -11.62 -4.59
N ASP A 202 9.59 -12.94 -4.51
CA ASP A 202 10.67 -13.92 -4.34
C ASP A 202 11.59 -13.96 -5.55
N ALA A 203 11.03 -13.95 -6.77
CA ALA A 203 11.81 -13.94 -8.01
C ALA A 203 12.77 -12.75 -8.07
N LEU A 204 12.34 -11.55 -7.69
CA LEU A 204 13.19 -10.36 -7.64
C LEU A 204 14.38 -10.50 -6.67
N ARG A 205 14.24 -11.32 -5.62
CA ARG A 205 15.31 -11.59 -4.65
C ARG A 205 16.23 -12.72 -5.07
N GLU A 206 15.68 -13.76 -5.67
CA GLU A 206 16.34 -15.07 -5.84
C GLU A 206 16.85 -15.32 -7.26
N GLU A 207 16.19 -14.76 -8.28
CA GLU A 207 16.45 -15.12 -9.68
C GLU A 207 17.33 -14.09 -10.43
N PRO A 208 17.99 -14.51 -11.53
CA PRO A 208 18.73 -13.59 -12.40
C PRO A 208 17.82 -12.58 -13.10
N VAL A 209 18.24 -11.32 -13.10
CA VAL A 209 17.48 -10.21 -13.70
C VAL A 209 17.16 -10.43 -15.18
N GLU A 210 18.05 -11.08 -15.95
CA GLU A 210 17.82 -11.38 -17.37
C GLU A 210 16.56 -12.24 -17.58
N ARG A 211 16.34 -13.21 -16.69
CA ARG A 211 15.19 -14.11 -16.76
C ARG A 211 13.90 -13.36 -16.41
N ILE A 212 13.96 -12.49 -15.42
CA ILE A 212 12.82 -11.67 -14.99
C ILE A 212 12.45 -10.68 -16.09
N VAL A 213 13.42 -9.93 -16.63
CA VAL A 213 13.20 -8.96 -17.72
C VAL A 213 12.63 -9.64 -18.97
N ALA A 214 13.10 -10.83 -19.32
CA ALA A 214 12.55 -11.58 -20.46
C ALA A 214 11.08 -12.00 -20.29
N ARG A 215 10.61 -12.17 -19.04
CA ARG A 215 9.23 -12.54 -18.71
C ARG A 215 8.34 -11.34 -18.42
N LEU A 216 8.92 -10.22 -18.01
CA LEU A 216 8.20 -9.04 -17.54
C LEU A 216 7.16 -8.51 -18.53
N PRO A 217 7.38 -8.44 -19.86
CA PRO A 217 6.34 -8.01 -20.79
C PRO A 217 5.06 -8.84 -20.70
N GLY A 218 5.17 -10.16 -20.50
CA GLY A 218 4.02 -11.05 -20.31
C GLY A 218 3.36 -10.86 -18.95
N LEU A 219 4.15 -10.65 -17.89
CA LEU A 219 3.64 -10.37 -16.54
C LEU A 219 2.91 -9.03 -16.47
N LEU A 220 3.35 -8.02 -17.22
CA LEU A 220 2.66 -6.73 -17.33
C LEU A 220 1.32 -6.82 -18.09
N GLN A 221 1.02 -7.97 -18.69
CA GLN A 221 -0.28 -8.31 -19.30
C GLN A 221 -1.20 -9.09 -18.34
N ALA A 222 -0.92 -9.07 -17.03
CA ALA A 222 -1.80 -9.66 -16.02
C ALA A 222 -3.28 -9.25 -16.24
N ASN A 223 -4.17 -10.22 -16.04
CA ASN A 223 -5.62 -10.01 -16.18
C ASN A 223 -6.16 -9.13 -15.04
N ASP A 224 -5.59 -9.27 -13.85
CA ASP A 224 -5.91 -8.46 -12.70
C ASP A 224 -5.05 -7.18 -12.70
N LEU A 225 -5.71 -6.01 -12.67
CA LEU A 225 -5.04 -4.71 -12.71
C LEU A 225 -4.36 -4.34 -11.39
N HIS A 226 -4.82 -4.88 -10.26
CA HIS A 226 -4.17 -4.73 -8.96
C HIS A 226 -2.89 -5.55 -8.89
N GLU A 227 -2.88 -6.75 -9.50
CA GLU A 227 -1.66 -7.57 -9.67
C GLU A 227 -0.62 -6.81 -10.48
N LEU A 228 -1.02 -6.23 -11.61
CA LEU A 228 -0.14 -5.37 -12.41
C LEU A 228 0.41 -4.19 -11.59
N SER A 229 -0.43 -3.51 -10.83
CA SER A 229 -0.02 -2.38 -9.99
C SER A 229 1.04 -2.80 -8.96
N ALA A 230 0.85 -3.96 -8.32
CA ALA A 230 1.81 -4.54 -7.37
C ALA A 230 3.11 -4.99 -8.05
N ILE A 231 3.06 -5.61 -9.23
CA ILE A 231 4.25 -5.99 -10.03
C ILE A 231 5.07 -4.75 -10.40
N VAL A 232 4.42 -3.68 -10.87
CA VAL A 232 5.10 -2.41 -11.18
C VAL A 232 5.75 -1.82 -9.93
N PHE A 233 5.05 -1.83 -8.79
CA PHE A 233 5.62 -1.38 -7.52
C PHE A 233 6.87 -2.20 -7.15
N LEU A 234 6.78 -3.52 -7.18
CA LEU A 234 7.88 -4.43 -6.85
C LEU A 234 9.10 -4.19 -7.73
N CYS A 235 8.88 -4.05 -9.04
CA CYS A 235 9.92 -3.72 -10.01
C CYS A 235 10.67 -2.42 -9.67
N LEU A 236 9.95 -1.40 -9.21
CA LEU A 236 10.51 -0.06 -9.00
C LEU A 236 11.05 0.16 -7.58
N SER A 237 10.54 -0.54 -6.57
CA SER A 237 10.88 -0.33 -5.16
C SER A 237 11.63 -1.49 -4.52
N GLU A 238 11.17 -2.72 -4.73
CA GLU A 238 11.65 -3.90 -3.98
C GLU A 238 12.71 -4.71 -4.74
N SER A 239 12.93 -4.41 -6.02
CA SER A 239 14.04 -4.96 -6.78
C SER A 239 15.39 -4.41 -6.33
N ARG A 240 16.47 -5.14 -6.67
CA ARG A 240 17.86 -4.71 -6.45
C ARG A 240 18.12 -3.38 -7.16
N ALA A 241 18.88 -2.49 -6.53
CA ALA A 241 19.01 -1.11 -6.97
C ALA A 241 19.62 -0.99 -8.38
N GLU A 242 20.56 -1.87 -8.70
CA GLU A 242 21.24 -2.02 -9.99
C GLU A 242 20.32 -2.50 -11.12
N ASP A 243 19.24 -3.23 -10.79
CA ASP A 243 18.33 -3.82 -11.77
C ASP A 243 17.15 -2.89 -12.12
N ARG A 244 16.81 -1.95 -11.23
CA ARG A 244 15.70 -0.98 -11.40
C ARG A 244 15.67 -0.26 -12.74
N PRO A 245 16.80 0.21 -13.32
CA PRO A 245 16.77 0.84 -14.64
C PRO A 245 16.22 -0.08 -15.75
N ARG A 246 16.58 -1.37 -15.72
CA ARG A 246 16.13 -2.36 -16.72
C ARG A 246 14.63 -2.63 -16.60
N PHE A 247 14.12 -2.67 -15.36
CA PHE A 247 12.69 -2.80 -15.14
C PHE A 247 11.90 -1.55 -15.55
N ALA A 248 12.42 -0.36 -15.26
CA ALA A 248 11.80 0.90 -15.71
C ALA A 248 11.72 0.98 -17.24
N GLU A 249 12.76 0.54 -17.96
CA GLU A 249 12.77 0.45 -19.42
C GLU A 249 11.68 -0.51 -19.93
N ALA A 250 11.56 -1.70 -19.37
CA ALA A 250 10.52 -2.67 -19.74
C ALA A 250 9.10 -2.14 -19.47
N ILE A 251 8.89 -1.44 -18.35
CA ILE A 251 7.62 -0.79 -18.01
C ILE A 251 7.29 0.30 -19.04
N ASN A 252 8.26 1.14 -19.42
CA ASN A 252 8.09 2.16 -20.44
C ASN A 252 7.75 1.56 -21.81
N GLY A 253 8.37 0.43 -22.17
CA GLY A 253 8.01 -0.33 -23.37
C GLY A 253 6.57 -0.84 -23.34
N SER A 254 6.11 -1.34 -22.19
CA SER A 254 4.72 -1.79 -22.00
C SER A 254 3.71 -0.63 -22.11
N ILE A 255 4.03 0.53 -21.52
CA ILE A 255 3.23 1.76 -21.67
C ILE A 255 3.09 2.14 -23.15
N ALA A 256 4.20 2.12 -23.90
CA ALA A 256 4.18 2.46 -25.31
C ALA A 256 3.36 1.47 -26.15
N ALA A 257 3.34 0.18 -25.78
CA ALA A 257 2.71 -0.89 -26.55
C ALA A 257 1.20 -1.08 -26.26
N THR A 258 0.68 -0.60 -25.13
CA THR A 258 -0.73 -0.80 -24.74
C THR A 258 -1.62 0.38 -25.13
N ASP A 259 -2.81 0.11 -25.66
CA ASP A 259 -3.89 1.10 -25.85
C ASP A 259 -4.93 1.05 -24.71
N ASP A 260 -4.80 0.10 -23.78
CA ASP A 260 -5.72 -0.10 -22.66
C ASP A 260 -5.48 0.98 -21.57
N SER A 261 -6.45 1.88 -21.43
CA SER A 261 -6.40 2.99 -20.47
C SER A 261 -6.46 2.53 -19.02
N ALA A 262 -7.12 1.41 -18.70
CA ALA A 262 -7.18 0.86 -17.36
C ALA A 262 -5.81 0.25 -16.97
N ARG A 263 -5.14 -0.39 -17.92
CA ARG A 263 -3.77 -0.88 -17.76
C ARG A 263 -2.76 0.25 -17.51
N LEU A 264 -2.87 1.35 -18.26
CA LEU A 264 -2.05 2.54 -18.02
C LEU A 264 -2.27 3.09 -16.62
N LEU A 265 -3.51 3.12 -16.14
CA LEU A 265 -3.84 3.59 -14.79
C LEU A 265 -3.27 2.67 -13.70
N ALA A 266 -3.33 1.35 -13.88
CA ALA A 266 -2.70 0.39 -12.97
C ALA A 266 -1.17 0.60 -12.87
N ILE A 267 -0.50 0.79 -14.01
CA ILE A 267 0.93 1.14 -14.04
C ILE A 267 1.19 2.45 -13.28
N ALA A 268 0.31 3.45 -13.43
CA ALA A 268 0.41 4.71 -12.70
C ALA A 268 0.30 4.53 -11.19
N TYR A 269 -0.65 3.71 -10.69
CA TYR A 269 -0.77 3.42 -9.27
C TYR A 269 0.47 2.71 -8.71
N GLY A 270 0.99 1.70 -9.43
CA GLY A 270 2.24 1.02 -9.07
C GLY A 270 3.44 1.96 -8.98
N ALA A 271 3.64 2.78 -10.01
CA ALA A 271 4.74 3.74 -10.05
C ALA A 271 4.59 4.84 -8.98
N PHE A 272 3.36 5.31 -8.73
CA PHE A 272 3.11 6.31 -7.71
C PHE A 272 3.39 5.76 -6.31
N ALA A 273 2.91 4.55 -6.01
CA ALA A 273 3.21 3.86 -4.76
C ALA A 273 4.72 3.73 -4.55
N ALA A 274 5.45 3.33 -5.58
CA ALA A 274 6.91 3.23 -5.53
C ALA A 274 7.61 4.57 -5.31
N GLY A 275 7.04 5.67 -5.80
CA GLY A 275 7.54 7.02 -5.55
C GLY A 275 7.32 7.53 -4.13
N ARG A 276 6.28 7.03 -3.45
CA ARG A 276 5.85 7.48 -2.10
C ARG A 276 6.37 6.61 -0.96
N SER A 277 6.57 5.32 -1.18
CA SER A 277 7.11 4.38 -0.20
C SER A 277 8.64 4.46 -0.10
N ARG A 278 9.18 5.59 0.39
CA ARG A 278 10.63 5.78 0.47
C ARG A 278 11.17 5.35 1.84
N PRO A 279 12.00 4.30 1.92
CA PRO A 279 12.79 4.07 3.12
C PRO A 279 13.80 5.22 3.29
N TYR A 280 14.18 5.50 4.53
CA TYR A 280 15.20 6.49 4.83
C TYR A 280 16.58 6.04 4.28
N PRO A 281 17.40 6.93 3.67
CA PRO A 281 17.18 8.37 3.47
C PRO A 281 16.26 8.72 2.29
N PHE A 282 15.40 9.72 2.49
CA PHE A 282 14.27 10.08 1.61
C PHE A 282 14.63 10.67 0.21
N ASN A 283 15.92 10.70 -0.15
CA ASN A 283 16.45 11.44 -1.30
C ASN A 283 17.26 10.56 -2.26
N ASP A 284 16.64 9.52 -2.82
CA ASP A 284 17.18 8.83 -4.01
C ASP A 284 16.77 9.62 -5.27
N ALA A 285 17.73 10.38 -5.81
CA ALA A 285 17.57 11.14 -7.04
C ALA A 285 17.32 10.22 -8.25
N GLY A 286 17.97 9.05 -8.28
CA GLY A 286 17.76 8.05 -9.32
C GLY A 286 16.34 7.48 -9.29
N GLN A 287 15.80 7.21 -8.10
CA GLN A 287 14.41 6.77 -7.96
C GLN A 287 13.44 7.85 -8.44
N THR A 288 13.69 9.10 -8.05
CA THR A 288 12.86 10.23 -8.47
C THR A 288 12.86 10.40 -10.00
N ALA A 289 14.03 10.28 -10.64
CA ALA A 289 14.15 10.31 -12.09
C ALA A 289 13.35 9.18 -12.76
N ARG A 290 13.53 7.92 -12.31
CA ARG A 290 12.80 6.76 -12.85
C ARG A 290 11.29 6.91 -12.75
N ILE A 291 10.77 7.36 -11.60
CA ILE A 291 9.33 7.62 -11.45
C ILE A 291 8.87 8.71 -12.42
N ASN A 292 9.63 9.81 -12.55
CA ASN A 292 9.28 10.86 -13.50
C ASN A 292 9.32 10.39 -14.96
N ASP A 293 10.25 9.52 -15.33
CA ASP A 293 10.34 8.96 -16.68
C ASP A 293 9.11 8.09 -17.01
N VAL A 294 8.71 7.23 -16.08
CA VAL A 294 7.48 6.42 -16.20
C VAL A 294 6.25 7.32 -16.33
N PHE A 295 6.11 8.34 -15.49
CA PHE A 295 5.00 9.29 -15.60
C PHE A 295 5.06 10.15 -16.87
N GLY A 296 6.25 10.45 -17.38
CA GLY A 296 6.43 11.10 -18.68
C GLY A 296 5.96 10.23 -19.84
N ALA A 297 6.25 8.92 -19.80
CA ALA A 297 5.74 7.95 -20.76
C ALA A 297 4.22 7.81 -20.68
N LEU A 298 3.67 7.68 -19.45
CA LEU A 298 2.23 7.62 -19.21
C LEU A 298 1.54 8.87 -19.77
N LYS A 299 2.04 10.07 -19.47
CA LYS A 299 1.47 11.33 -19.95
C LYS A 299 1.42 11.40 -21.47
N ARG A 300 2.51 11.05 -22.16
CA ARG A 300 2.55 11.00 -23.62
C ARG A 300 1.53 10.01 -24.18
N ARG A 301 1.43 8.82 -23.58
CA ARG A 301 0.53 7.78 -24.04
C ARG A 301 -0.93 8.12 -23.80
N THR A 302 -1.29 8.57 -22.60
CA THR A 302 -2.66 9.01 -22.28
C THR A 302 -3.10 10.16 -23.17
N SER A 303 -2.20 11.09 -23.51
CA SER A 303 -2.49 12.17 -24.46
C SER A 303 -2.71 11.65 -25.89
N ALA A 304 -1.88 10.72 -26.36
CA ALA A 304 -2.06 10.10 -27.69
C ALA A 304 -3.39 9.35 -27.81
N LEU A 305 -3.88 8.78 -26.71
CA LEU A 305 -5.15 8.06 -26.63
C LEU A 305 -6.35 8.97 -26.30
N ASN A 306 -6.15 10.27 -26.15
CA ASN A 306 -7.18 11.23 -25.72
C ASN A 306 -7.88 10.85 -24.40
N VAL A 307 -7.15 10.25 -23.46
CA VAL A 307 -7.69 9.91 -22.12
C VAL A 307 -8.00 11.20 -21.37
N PRO A 308 -9.24 11.40 -20.87
CA PRO A 308 -9.61 12.62 -20.15
C PRO A 308 -8.82 12.82 -18.85
N VAL A 309 -8.31 14.03 -18.64
CA VAL A 309 -7.61 14.46 -17.42
C VAL A 309 -8.45 15.53 -16.72
N ALA A 310 -9.65 15.15 -16.29
CA ALA A 310 -10.59 16.05 -15.63
C ALA A 310 -10.30 16.17 -14.12
N GLU A 311 -10.64 17.31 -13.52
CA GLU A 311 -10.56 17.48 -12.06
C GLU A 311 -11.35 16.37 -11.34
N GLY A 312 -10.77 15.81 -10.28
CA GLY A 312 -11.31 14.63 -9.58
C GLY A 312 -10.94 13.28 -10.19
N SER A 313 -10.27 13.24 -11.35
CA SER A 313 -9.70 12.00 -11.88
C SER A 313 -8.31 11.68 -11.29
N PRO A 314 -7.92 10.40 -11.19
CA PRO A 314 -6.55 10.03 -10.81
C PRO A 314 -5.48 10.66 -11.70
N TRP A 315 -5.73 10.75 -13.02
CA TRP A 315 -4.81 11.38 -13.96
C TRP A 315 -4.56 12.85 -13.67
N TYR A 316 -5.61 13.59 -13.30
CA TYR A 316 -5.47 14.98 -12.89
C TYR A 316 -4.57 15.09 -11.67
N GLU A 317 -4.77 14.25 -10.66
CA GLU A 317 -3.94 14.27 -9.47
C GLU A 317 -2.47 13.94 -9.77
N PHE A 318 -2.21 12.89 -10.54
CA PHE A 318 -0.84 12.51 -10.92
C PHE A 318 -0.12 13.64 -11.66
N PHE A 319 -0.74 14.23 -12.69
CA PHE A 319 -0.07 15.19 -13.55
C PHE A 319 -0.09 16.63 -13.04
N THR A 320 -1.06 17.01 -12.21
CA THR A 320 -1.22 18.41 -11.77
C THR A 320 -0.93 18.59 -10.28
N ALA A 321 -1.55 17.80 -9.40
CA ALA A 321 -1.37 17.94 -7.96
C ALA A 321 0.01 17.44 -7.50
N TYR A 322 0.44 16.30 -8.05
CA TYR A 322 1.76 15.72 -7.78
C TYR A 322 2.83 16.16 -8.79
N ARG A 323 2.43 16.79 -9.90
CA ARG A 323 3.31 17.33 -10.96
C ARG A 323 4.26 16.28 -11.57
N LEU A 324 3.81 15.03 -11.67
CA LEU A 324 4.63 13.94 -12.19
C LEU A 324 4.74 13.99 -13.72
N GLY A 325 5.89 13.59 -14.25
CA GLY A 325 6.17 13.60 -15.69
C GLY A 325 6.30 15.02 -16.29
N GLY A 326 6.46 16.04 -15.45
CA GLY A 326 6.87 17.39 -15.86
C GLY A 326 8.39 17.51 -15.93
N ALA A 327 8.90 18.37 -16.81
CA ALA A 327 10.31 18.78 -16.75
C ALA A 327 10.56 19.41 -15.38
N ALA A 328 11.68 19.07 -14.74
CA ALA A 328 12.13 19.80 -13.56
C ALA A 328 12.22 21.27 -13.98
N SER A 329 11.40 22.14 -13.38
CA SER A 329 11.52 23.58 -13.56
C SER A 329 12.94 23.94 -13.13
N GLY A 330 13.79 24.21 -14.12
CA GLY A 330 15.16 24.61 -13.92
C GLY A 330 15.17 25.95 -13.21
N ASN A 331 15.18 25.91 -11.89
CA ASN A 331 15.80 26.97 -11.12
C ASN A 331 17.29 26.63 -11.10
N GLY A 332 18.01 27.16 -12.09
CA GLY A 332 19.44 27.39 -11.95
C GLY A 332 19.71 28.26 -10.72
N PRO A 333 20.96 28.24 -10.22
CA PRO A 333 21.38 28.96 -9.02
C PRO A 333 21.04 30.46 -9.03
#